data_AF-A0A849MEI1-F1
#
_entry.id   AF-A0A849MEI1-F1
#
_cell.length_a   1.000
_cell.length_b   1.000
_cell.length_c   1.000
_cell.angle_alpha   90.00
_cell.angle_beta   90.00
_cell.angle_gamma   90.00
#
_symmetry.space_group_name_H-M   'P 1'
#
loop_
_entity.id
_entity.type
_entity.pdbx_description
1 polymer ?
#
loop_
_entity_poly.entity_id
_entity_poly.type
_entity_poly.pdbx_seq_one_letter_code
_entity_poly.pdbx_strand_id
1 'polypeptide(L)'
;MKSNKNKFLFFLFMLLMFQAWMTTVQKEPFLMSDFPKAGSDGLIIDNGKIVNSRTETILWNYSSWIPDSVERKFFTISAIRAGSIRTAGNTLIDKNNLISVNEFILYLPRALHVGLFSPFPQFWSGKGSSPAMTMARKIVGIVTLVFYFCLIGLLFAIVNYRNNKLLWTMVLFCLFGILLYSYTSVNTGTIIRTRYGFYMLLVSFGLAHIVQFFLMYKKNRDNLKNI
;
A
#
# COMPACT_ATOMS: atom_id res chain seq x y z
N MET A 1 37.41 -8.03 -10.41
CA MET A 1 36.44 -8.44 -9.36
C MET A 1 36.38 -7.53 -8.10
N LYS A 2 37.07 -6.38 -8.01
CA LYS A 2 37.05 -5.51 -6.81
C LYS A 2 35.90 -4.48 -6.73
N SER A 3 35.25 -4.13 -7.85
CA SER A 3 34.25 -3.04 -7.91
C SER A 3 32.93 -3.32 -7.18
N ASN A 4 32.50 -4.59 -7.08
CA ASN A 4 31.22 -4.94 -6.44
C ASN A 4 31.25 -4.89 -4.92
N LYS A 5 32.43 -5.00 -4.30
CA LYS A 5 32.56 -4.99 -2.83
C LYS A 5 32.19 -3.62 -2.26
N ASN A 6 32.59 -2.54 -2.93
CA ASN A 6 32.29 -1.17 -2.48
C ASN A 6 30.80 -0.83 -2.63
N LYS A 7 30.14 -1.33 -3.70
CA LYS A 7 28.69 -1.19 -3.88
C LYS A 7 27.90 -1.98 -2.84
N PHE A 8 28.35 -3.19 -2.51
CA PHE A 8 27.76 -4.00 -1.45
C PHE A 8 27.95 -3.38 -0.07
N LEU A 9 29.14 -2.88 0.25
CA LEU A 9 29.39 -2.18 1.52
C LEU A 9 28.56 -0.90 1.64
N PHE A 10 28.41 -0.14 0.55
CA PHE A 10 27.56 1.05 0.53
C PHE A 10 26.07 0.69 0.77
N PHE A 11 25.58 -0.36 0.13
CA PHE A 11 24.22 -0.85 0.33
C PHE A 11 24.01 -1.39 1.76
N LEU A 12 24.98 -2.14 2.29
CA LEU A 12 24.97 -2.63 3.66
C LEU A 12 25.00 -1.48 4.68
N PHE A 13 25.79 -0.44 4.43
CA PHE A 13 25.82 0.76 5.25
C PHE A 13 24.47 1.48 5.24
N MET A 14 23.84 1.62 4.07
CA MET A 14 22.51 2.23 3.95
C MET A 14 21.43 1.39 4.67
N LEU A 15 21.53 0.06 4.59
CA LEU A 15 20.65 -0.87 5.31
C LEU A 15 20.83 -0.78 6.83
N LEU A 16 22.08 -0.71 7.30
CA LEU A 16 22.42 -0.56 8.71
C LEU A 16 22.02 0.82 9.25
N MET A 17 22.14 1.88 8.45
CA MET A 17 21.64 3.21 8.80
C MET A 17 20.11 3.24 8.84
N PHE A 18 19.44 2.55 7.93
CA PHE A 18 17.98 2.38 7.96
C PHE A 18 17.53 1.57 9.19
N GLN A 19 18.25 0.50 9.53
CA GLN A 19 17.98 -0.31 10.71
C GLN A 19 18.25 0.49 12.00
N ALA A 20 19.36 1.23 12.07
CA ALA A 20 19.69 2.11 13.18
C ALA A 20 18.63 3.20 13.33
N TRP A 21 18.20 3.81 12.22
CA TRP A 21 17.13 4.80 12.19
C TRP A 21 15.80 4.20 12.68
N MET A 22 15.44 2.99 12.25
CA MET A 22 14.27 2.26 12.76
C MET A 22 14.36 2.02 14.27
N THR A 23 15.54 1.70 14.80
CA THR A 23 15.74 1.51 16.24
C THR A 23 15.80 2.81 17.04
N THR A 24 16.20 3.93 16.43
CA THR A 24 16.21 5.25 17.10
C THR A 24 14.86 5.94 17.02
N VAL A 25 14.09 5.73 15.94
CA VAL A 25 12.70 6.20 15.82
C VAL A 25 11.78 5.49 16.82
N GLN A 26 12.17 4.31 17.33
CA GLN A 26 11.48 3.65 18.46
C GLN A 26 11.68 4.34 19.82
N LYS A 27 12.56 5.34 19.95
CA LYS A 27 12.84 6.02 21.23
C LYS A 27 12.13 7.36 21.42
N GLU A 28 11.61 7.96 20.35
CA GLU A 28 10.66 9.06 20.44
C GLU A 28 9.26 8.43 20.39
N PRO A 29 8.36 8.69 21.35
CA PRO A 29 7.02 8.13 21.33
C PRO A 29 6.24 8.83 20.22
N PHE A 30 6.42 8.37 18.98
CA PHE A 30 5.43 8.59 17.93
C PHE A 30 4.16 7.91 18.45
N LEU A 31 3.25 8.72 19.02
CA LEU A 31 2.02 8.34 19.72
C LEU A 31 1.35 7.10 19.12
N MET A 32 1.84 5.94 19.51
CA MET A 32 1.30 4.62 19.28
C MET A 32 1.35 4.01 20.66
N SER A 33 0.22 4.12 21.33
CA SER A 33 -0.02 3.50 22.62
C SER A 33 0.60 2.10 22.61
N ASP A 34 1.41 1.81 23.63
CA ASP A 34 1.66 0.45 24.06
C ASP A 34 0.33 -0.32 24.08
N PHE A 35 0.42 -1.65 23.98
CA PHE A 35 -0.75 -2.49 24.20
C PHE A 35 -1.57 -1.94 25.36
N PRO A 36 -2.89 -1.78 25.19
CA PRO A 36 -3.70 -1.39 26.33
C PRO A 36 -3.41 -2.41 27.43
N LYS A 37 -2.86 -1.92 28.55
CA LYS A 37 -2.63 -2.78 29.71
C LYS A 37 -4.01 -3.25 30.12
N ALA A 38 -4.18 -4.55 30.36
CA ALA A 38 -5.46 -5.10 30.80
C ALA A 38 -5.95 -4.26 32.00
N GLY A 39 -7.17 -3.71 31.89
CA GLY A 39 -7.75 -2.84 32.92
C GLY A 39 -7.50 -1.32 32.78
N SER A 40 -6.58 -0.84 31.93
CA SER A 40 -6.55 0.58 31.55
C SER A 40 -7.47 0.78 30.35
N ASP A 41 -8.45 1.66 30.48
CA ASP A 41 -9.38 2.13 29.42
C ASP A 41 -10.67 1.32 29.20
N GLY A 42 -10.94 0.29 30.00
CA GLY A 42 -12.13 -0.56 29.84
C GLY A 42 -11.93 -1.62 28.77
N LEU A 43 -10.75 -2.22 28.72
CA LEU A 43 -10.40 -3.30 27.80
C LEU A 43 -10.14 -4.58 28.62
N ILE A 44 -10.87 -5.65 28.28
CA ILE A 44 -10.81 -6.95 28.93
C ILE A 44 -10.13 -7.93 27.99
N ILE A 45 -9.21 -8.73 28.53
CA ILE A 45 -8.61 -9.86 27.82
C ILE A 45 -9.34 -11.12 28.27
N ASP A 46 -10.06 -11.76 27.36
CA ASP A 46 -10.81 -13.00 27.62
C ASP A 46 -10.40 -14.07 26.60
N ASN A 47 -9.79 -15.16 27.08
CA ASN A 47 -9.45 -16.35 26.26
C ASN A 47 -8.79 -16.04 24.90
N GLY A 48 -7.80 -15.12 24.89
CA GLY A 48 -7.12 -14.73 23.65
C GLY A 48 -7.94 -13.78 22.77
N LYS A 49 -8.92 -13.06 23.33
CA LYS A 49 -9.62 -11.94 22.68
C LYS A 49 -9.44 -10.67 23.49
N ILE A 50 -9.32 -9.54 22.79
CA ILE A 50 -9.38 -8.21 23.37
C ILE A 50 -10.78 -7.68 23.15
N VAL A 51 -11.51 -7.38 24.21
CA VAL A 51 -12.90 -6.93 24.19
C VAL A 51 -13.01 -5.55 24.84
N ASN A 52 -13.83 -4.68 24.24
CA ASN A 52 -14.20 -3.42 24.88
C ASN A 52 -15.28 -3.67 25.94
N SER A 53 -14.99 -3.35 27.20
CA SER A 53 -15.90 -3.59 28.33
C SER A 53 -17.16 -2.73 28.31
N ARG A 54 -17.17 -1.62 27.54
CA ARG A 54 -18.32 -0.71 27.47
C ARG A 54 -19.29 -1.09 26.37
N THR A 55 -18.78 -1.63 25.27
CA THR A 55 -19.56 -1.97 24.07
C THR A 55 -19.67 -3.46 23.81
N GLU A 56 -18.95 -4.28 24.58
CA GLU A 56 -18.82 -5.74 24.42
C GLU A 56 -18.32 -6.17 23.02
N THR A 57 -17.75 -5.24 22.26
CA THR A 57 -17.26 -5.52 20.91
C THR A 57 -15.86 -6.12 20.96
N ILE A 58 -15.65 -7.19 20.19
CA ILE A 58 -14.32 -7.77 19.97
C ILE A 58 -13.48 -6.78 19.17
N LEU A 59 -12.34 -6.38 19.74
CA LEU A 59 -11.34 -5.53 19.10
C LEU A 59 -10.25 -6.33 18.40
N TRP A 60 -9.85 -7.45 19.00
CA TRP A 60 -8.80 -8.32 18.47
C TRP A 60 -9.00 -9.77 18.92
N ASN A 61 -8.61 -10.72 18.08
CA ASN A 61 -8.62 -12.14 18.34
C ASN A 61 -7.23 -12.71 18.00
N TYR A 62 -6.55 -13.25 19.02
CA TYR A 62 -5.19 -13.73 18.92
C TYR A 62 -5.08 -14.99 18.07
N SER A 63 -4.07 -15.03 17.21
CA SER A 63 -3.74 -16.21 16.39
C SER A 63 -2.71 -17.08 17.10
N SER A 64 -3.01 -18.35 17.34
CA SER A 64 -2.12 -19.28 18.08
C SER A 64 -0.82 -19.66 17.36
N TRP A 65 -0.76 -19.46 16.04
CA TRP A 65 0.34 -19.93 15.19
C TRP A 65 1.42 -18.86 14.91
N ILE A 66 1.24 -17.63 15.40
CA ILE A 66 2.11 -16.49 15.12
C ILE A 66 2.79 -16.02 16.41
N PRO A 67 4.08 -15.63 16.37
CA PRO A 67 4.73 -15.01 17.51
C PRO A 67 4.07 -13.69 17.90
N ASP A 68 3.94 -13.43 19.20
CA ASP A 68 3.32 -12.21 19.73
C ASP A 68 3.85 -10.95 19.03
N SER A 69 5.16 -10.80 18.86
CA SER A 69 5.77 -9.61 18.23
C SER A 69 5.20 -9.26 16.85
N VAL A 70 4.76 -10.27 16.08
CA VAL A 70 4.13 -10.08 14.77
C VAL A 70 2.65 -9.79 14.94
N GLU A 71 1.96 -10.51 15.81
CA GLU A 71 0.56 -10.26 16.20
C GLU A 71 0.36 -8.79 16.62
N ARG A 72 1.29 -8.26 17.41
CA ARG A 72 1.32 -6.87 17.86
C ARG A 72 1.25 -5.87 16.72
N LYS A 73 1.99 -6.11 15.63
CA LYS A 73 2.00 -5.22 14.47
C LYS A 73 0.67 -5.25 13.72
N PHE A 74 0.06 -6.43 13.58
CA PHE A 74 -1.25 -6.55 12.95
C PHE A 74 -2.34 -5.86 13.78
N PHE A 75 -2.30 -6.01 15.10
CA PHE A 75 -3.19 -5.28 16.00
C PHE A 75 -3.05 -3.76 15.82
N THR A 76 -1.82 -3.23 15.76
CA THR A 76 -1.60 -1.80 15.49
C THR A 76 -2.22 -1.36 14.17
N ILE A 77 -2.04 -2.13 13.08
CA ILE A 77 -2.64 -1.81 11.78
C ILE A 77 -4.17 -1.82 11.86
N SER A 78 -4.74 -2.78 12.59
CA SER A 78 -6.19 -2.88 12.82
C SER A 78 -6.73 -1.67 13.59
N ALA A 79 -6.04 -1.25 14.66
CA ALA A 79 -6.42 -0.07 15.45
C ALA A 79 -6.40 1.21 14.60
N ILE A 80 -5.37 1.39 13.76
CA ILE A 80 -5.31 2.51 12.79
C ILE A 80 -6.49 2.43 11.81
N ARG A 81 -6.78 1.24 11.27
CA ARG A 81 -7.90 1.02 10.35
C ARG A 81 -9.24 1.38 11.00
N ALA A 82 -9.48 0.95 12.24
CA ALA A 82 -10.69 1.29 12.98
C ALA A 82 -10.83 2.82 13.17
N GLY A 83 -9.73 3.52 13.43
CA GLY A 83 -9.68 4.98 13.44
C GLY A 83 -10.02 5.60 12.07
N SER A 84 -9.48 5.03 10.98
CA SER A 84 -9.81 5.45 9.61
C SER A 84 -11.30 5.27 9.30
N ILE A 85 -11.91 4.14 9.68
CA ILE A 85 -13.35 3.87 9.46
C ILE A 85 -14.22 4.94 10.13
N ARG A 86 -13.89 5.32 11.37
CA ARG A 86 -14.63 6.34 12.12
C ARG A 86 -14.55 7.74 11.50
N THR A 87 -13.48 8.04 10.76
CA THR A 87 -13.18 9.38 10.24
C THR A 87 -13.36 9.51 8.71
N ALA A 88 -13.60 8.41 8.00
CA ALA A 88 -13.53 8.32 6.55
C ALA A 88 -14.71 8.93 5.76
N GLY A 89 -15.71 9.54 6.41
CA GLY A 89 -16.82 10.24 5.74
C GLY A 89 -17.71 9.32 4.89
N ASN A 90 -18.00 9.69 3.63
CA ASN A 90 -18.88 8.92 2.73
C ASN A 90 -18.16 8.13 1.63
N THR A 91 -16.83 8.20 1.53
CA THR A 91 -16.05 7.51 0.48
C THR A 91 -15.25 6.35 1.06
N LEU A 92 -15.94 5.41 1.71
CA LEU A 92 -15.34 4.23 2.32
C LEU A 92 -15.37 3.05 1.35
N ILE A 93 -14.29 2.27 1.35
CA ILE A 93 -14.19 0.97 0.70
C ILE A 93 -14.00 -0.08 1.80
N ASP A 94 -14.84 -1.12 1.84
CA ASP A 94 -14.73 -2.24 2.77
C ASP A 94 -14.68 -1.80 4.25
N LYS A 95 -15.83 -1.36 4.78
CA LYS A 95 -16.00 -0.78 6.14
C LYS A 95 -15.71 -1.72 7.31
N ASN A 96 -15.32 -2.96 7.04
CA ASN A 96 -15.13 -3.97 8.06
C ASN A 96 -13.78 -3.79 8.77
N ASN A 97 -13.81 -3.94 10.10
CA ASN A 97 -12.59 -4.08 10.90
C ASN A 97 -11.96 -5.44 10.61
N LEU A 98 -10.63 -5.50 10.68
CA LEU A 98 -9.88 -6.74 10.59
C LEU A 98 -9.45 -7.12 12.01
N ILE A 99 -10.05 -8.14 12.59
CA ILE A 99 -9.90 -8.43 14.03
C ILE A 99 -8.93 -9.58 14.31
N SER A 100 -8.36 -10.22 13.28
CA SER A 100 -7.38 -11.31 13.44
C SER A 100 -6.39 -11.36 12.28
N VAL A 101 -5.23 -11.98 12.46
CA VAL A 101 -4.24 -12.10 11.37
C VAL A 101 -4.76 -12.94 10.21
N ASN A 102 -5.59 -13.95 10.47
CA ASN A 102 -6.23 -14.73 9.43
C ASN A 102 -7.09 -13.85 8.50
N GLU A 103 -7.82 -12.89 9.05
CA GLU A 103 -8.57 -11.93 8.25
C GLU A 103 -7.67 -11.02 7.42
N PHE A 104 -6.52 -10.61 7.95
CA PHE A 104 -5.53 -9.86 7.16
C PHE A 104 -5.05 -10.66 5.94
N ILE A 105 -4.75 -11.95 6.12
CA ILE A 105 -4.30 -12.84 5.05
C ILE A 105 -5.40 -13.04 4.02
N LEU A 106 -6.64 -13.30 4.45
CA LEU A 106 -7.79 -13.43 3.55
C LEU A 106 -8.11 -12.12 2.81
N TYR A 107 -7.87 -10.98 3.44
CA TYR A 107 -8.08 -9.66 2.85
C TYR A 107 -6.95 -9.24 1.91
N LEU A 108 -5.78 -9.88 1.95
CA LEU A 108 -4.59 -9.55 1.14
C LEU A 108 -4.88 -9.34 -0.37
N PRO A 109 -5.52 -10.27 -1.09
CA PRO A 109 -5.80 -10.06 -2.52
C PRO A 109 -6.71 -8.84 -2.75
N ARG A 110 -7.66 -8.61 -1.85
CA ARG A 110 -8.56 -7.45 -1.91
C ARG A 110 -7.83 -6.14 -1.58
N ALA A 111 -6.94 -6.14 -0.59
CA ALA A 111 -6.10 -4.99 -0.24
C ALA A 111 -5.18 -4.60 -1.40
N LEU A 112 -4.57 -5.56 -2.09
CA LEU A 112 -3.78 -5.27 -3.29
C LEU A 112 -4.63 -4.69 -4.42
N HIS A 113 -5.83 -5.24 -4.64
CA HIS A 113 -6.77 -4.72 -5.64
C HIS A 113 -7.16 -3.27 -5.32
N VAL A 114 -7.59 -2.98 -4.10
CA VAL A 114 -7.92 -1.61 -3.67
C VAL A 114 -6.70 -0.70 -3.75
N GLY A 115 -5.54 -1.18 -3.30
CA GLY A 115 -4.28 -0.45 -3.31
C GLY A 115 -3.79 -0.09 -4.70
N LEU A 116 -3.99 -0.93 -5.72
CA LEU A 116 -3.56 -0.65 -7.10
C LEU A 116 -4.62 0.08 -7.92
N PHE A 117 -5.90 -0.27 -7.75
CA PHE A 117 -6.98 0.16 -8.66
C PHE A 117 -8.05 1.05 -8.01
N SER A 118 -7.86 1.50 -6.78
CA SER A 118 -8.59 2.67 -6.28
C SER A 118 -8.11 3.93 -7.05
N PRO A 119 -8.90 4.99 -7.28
CA PRO A 119 -10.35 5.02 -7.11
C PRO A 119 -11.03 4.16 -8.18
N PHE A 120 -11.99 3.34 -7.74
CA PHE A 120 -12.86 2.61 -8.65
C PHE A 120 -13.80 3.57 -9.42
N PRO A 121 -14.29 3.17 -10.62
CA PRO A 121 -15.16 4.00 -11.46
C PRO A 121 -16.38 4.58 -10.74
N GLN A 122 -16.95 3.84 -9.78
CA GLN A 122 -18.06 4.29 -8.93
C GLN A 122 -17.77 5.60 -8.16
N PHE A 123 -16.49 5.93 -7.93
CA PHE A 123 -16.09 7.15 -7.23
C PHE A 123 -15.79 8.32 -8.18
N TRP A 124 -15.78 8.10 -9.50
CA TRP A 124 -15.52 9.14 -10.50
C TRP A 124 -16.80 9.91 -10.84
N SER A 125 -17.93 9.19 -10.90
CA SER A 125 -19.25 9.74 -11.23
C SER A 125 -20.09 9.93 -9.96
N GLY A 126 -20.10 11.13 -9.40
CA GLY A 126 -21.00 11.45 -8.27
C GLY A 126 -20.87 12.90 -7.81
N LYS A 127 -21.93 13.42 -7.20
CA LYS A 127 -21.93 14.76 -6.59
C LYS A 127 -20.91 14.78 -5.44
N GLY A 128 -19.90 15.64 -5.57
CA GLY A 128 -19.00 15.98 -4.47
C GLY A 128 -19.69 16.87 -3.45
N SER A 129 -19.07 17.05 -2.29
CA SER A 129 -19.57 17.94 -1.23
C SER A 129 -19.70 19.40 -1.70
N SER A 130 -18.97 19.76 -2.76
CA SER A 130 -19.05 21.05 -3.43
C SER A 130 -19.02 20.87 -4.96
N PRO A 131 -19.43 21.89 -5.75
CA PRO A 131 -19.30 21.87 -7.20
C PRO A 131 -17.85 21.63 -7.66
N ALA A 132 -16.88 22.27 -7.00
CA ALA A 132 -15.45 22.07 -7.26
C ALA A 132 -15.01 20.61 -7.03
N MET A 133 -15.45 20.00 -5.93
CA MET A 133 -15.14 18.59 -5.63
C MET A 133 -15.81 17.62 -6.61
N THR A 134 -16.95 17.98 -7.17
CA THR A 134 -17.61 17.21 -8.23
C THR A 134 -16.76 17.22 -9.51
N MET A 135 -16.23 18.37 -9.89
CA MET A 135 -15.33 18.49 -11.03
C MET A 135 -14.00 17.76 -10.79
N ALA A 136 -13.43 17.88 -9.59
CA ALA A 136 -12.21 17.17 -9.19
C ALA A 136 -12.37 15.65 -9.31
N ARG A 137 -13.52 15.07 -8.94
CA ARG A 137 -13.79 13.62 -9.11
C ARG A 137 -13.74 13.17 -10.56
N LYS A 138 -14.27 13.98 -11.48
CA LYS A 138 -14.23 13.69 -12.92
C LYS A 138 -12.79 13.73 -13.46
N ILE A 139 -12.04 14.77 -13.09
CA ILE A 139 -10.63 14.90 -13.47
C ILE A 139 -9.80 13.73 -12.96
N VAL A 140 -9.98 13.37 -11.67
CA VAL A 140 -9.31 12.21 -11.06
C VAL A 140 -9.66 10.93 -11.81
N GLY A 141 -10.92 10.73 -12.24
CA GLY A 141 -11.30 9.59 -13.06
C GLY A 141 -10.52 9.49 -14.37
N ILE A 142 -10.41 10.60 -15.11
CA ILE A 142 -9.63 10.65 -16.37
C ILE A 142 -8.15 10.37 -16.13
N VAL A 143 -7.55 11.02 -15.12
CA VAL A 143 -6.14 10.78 -14.74
C VAL A 143 -5.92 9.32 -14.34
N THR A 144 -6.88 8.72 -13.63
CA THR A 144 -6.81 7.31 -13.22
C THR A 144 -6.84 6.37 -14.43
N LEU A 145 -7.63 6.66 -15.47
CA LEU A 145 -7.62 5.88 -16.72
C LEU A 145 -6.24 5.91 -17.40
N VAL A 146 -5.58 7.07 -17.43
CA VAL A 146 -4.20 7.17 -17.95
C VAL A 146 -3.24 6.32 -17.12
N PHE A 147 -3.39 6.31 -15.79
CA PHE A 147 -2.57 5.46 -14.92
C PHE A 147 -2.82 3.97 -15.15
N TYR A 148 -4.06 3.54 -15.39
CA TYR A 148 -4.34 2.14 -15.75
C TYR A 148 -3.67 1.73 -17.05
N PHE A 149 -3.68 2.61 -18.05
CA PHE A 149 -2.94 2.38 -19.29
C PHE A 149 -1.44 2.23 -19.05
N CYS A 150 -0.85 3.07 -18.18
CA CYS A 150 0.55 2.94 -17.80
C CYS A 150 0.84 1.63 -17.05
N LEU A 151 -0.06 1.18 -16.17
CA LEU A 151 0.08 -0.10 -15.48
C LEU A 151 0.07 -1.30 -16.45
N ILE A 152 -0.68 -1.23 -17.55
CA ILE A 152 -0.59 -2.25 -18.61
C ILE A 152 0.83 -2.27 -19.20
N GLY A 153 1.42 -1.10 -19.44
CA GLY A 153 2.83 -0.99 -19.84
C GLY A 153 3.80 -1.63 -18.84
N LEU A 154 3.52 -1.50 -17.54
CA LEU A 154 4.31 -2.15 -16.50
C LEU A 154 4.17 -3.69 -16.56
N LEU A 155 2.97 -4.22 -16.82
CA LEU A 155 2.78 -5.67 -16.99
C LEU A 155 3.62 -6.20 -18.16
N PHE A 156 3.63 -5.50 -19.30
CA PHE A 156 4.51 -5.83 -20.42
C PHE A 156 5.99 -5.78 -20.03
N ALA A 157 6.40 -4.75 -19.26
CA ALA A 157 7.77 -4.64 -18.77
C ALA A 157 8.15 -5.83 -17.87
N ILE A 158 7.25 -6.27 -16.99
CA ILE A 158 7.48 -7.43 -16.11
C ILE A 158 7.65 -8.71 -16.92
N VAL A 159 6.83 -8.93 -17.95
CA VAL A 159 6.93 -10.11 -18.81
C VAL A 159 8.26 -10.11 -19.58
N ASN A 160 8.64 -8.97 -20.15
CA ASN A 160 9.86 -8.82 -20.95
C ASN A 160 11.14 -8.89 -20.11
N TYR A 161 11.12 -8.31 -18.90
CA TYR A 161 12.28 -8.22 -18.01
C TYR A 161 12.17 -9.12 -16.78
N ARG A 162 11.46 -10.25 -16.87
CA ARG A 162 11.17 -11.16 -15.74
C ARG A 162 12.39 -11.68 -14.98
N ASN A 163 13.55 -11.75 -15.62
CA ASN A 163 14.80 -12.21 -15.01
C ASN A 163 15.57 -11.09 -14.30
N ASN A 164 15.15 -9.83 -14.44
CA ASN A 164 15.82 -8.69 -13.84
C ASN A 164 15.45 -8.55 -12.36
N LYS A 165 16.38 -8.91 -11.48
CA LYS A 165 16.21 -8.82 -10.03
C LYS A 165 15.91 -7.39 -9.56
N LEU A 166 16.48 -6.38 -10.22
CA LEU A 166 16.27 -4.98 -9.86
C LEU A 166 14.81 -4.54 -10.05
N LEU A 167 14.20 -4.99 -11.16
CA LEU A 167 12.78 -4.74 -11.43
C LEU A 167 11.92 -5.32 -10.30
N TRP A 168 12.15 -6.59 -9.95
CA TRP A 168 11.39 -7.26 -8.88
C TRP A 168 11.57 -6.59 -7.52
N THR A 169 12.79 -6.21 -7.15
CA THR A 169 13.02 -5.50 -5.88
C THR A 169 12.24 -4.20 -5.80
N MET A 170 12.20 -3.44 -6.90
CA MET A 170 11.46 -2.18 -6.96
C MET A 170 9.95 -2.40 -6.92
N VAL A 171 9.44 -3.35 -7.72
CA VAL A 171 8.01 -3.69 -7.75
C VAL A 171 7.55 -4.15 -6.37
N LEU A 172 8.28 -5.07 -5.73
CA LEU A 172 7.94 -5.56 -4.39
C LEU A 172 7.97 -4.45 -3.34
N PHE A 173 8.97 -3.56 -3.39
CA PHE A 173 9.03 -2.39 -2.50
C PHE A 173 7.81 -1.49 -2.66
N CYS A 174 7.41 -1.18 -3.90
CA CYS A 174 6.24 -0.35 -4.16
C CYS A 174 4.94 -1.04 -3.74
N LEU A 175 4.80 -2.33 -4.05
CA LEU A 175 3.63 -3.12 -3.65
C LEU A 175 3.48 -3.19 -2.13
N PHE A 176 4.58 -3.38 -1.40
CA PHE A 176 4.56 -3.39 0.06
C PHE A 176 4.07 -2.06 0.63
N GLY A 177 4.57 -0.93 0.14
CA GLY A 177 4.11 0.41 0.56
C GLY A 177 2.65 0.67 0.25
N ILE A 178 2.21 0.32 -0.97
CA ILE A 178 0.79 0.43 -1.39
C ILE A 178 -0.12 -0.41 -0.50
N LEU A 179 0.29 -1.64 -0.21
CA LEU A 179 -0.45 -2.60 0.59
C LEU A 179 -0.60 -2.12 2.04
N LEU A 180 0.46 -1.60 2.65
CA LEU A 180 0.41 -1.05 4.00
C LEU A 180 -0.64 0.07 4.10
N TYR A 181 -0.64 1.02 3.16
CA TYR A 181 -1.65 2.08 3.15
C TYR A 181 -3.06 1.57 2.86
N SER A 182 -3.20 0.57 1.99
CA SER A 182 -4.52 -0.02 1.71
C SER A 182 -5.10 -0.79 2.90
N TYR A 183 -4.27 -1.33 3.80
CA TYR A 183 -4.75 -1.96 5.03
C TYR A 183 -5.19 -0.93 6.08
N THR A 184 -4.42 0.15 6.23
CA THR A 184 -4.70 1.18 7.25
C THR A 184 -5.84 2.12 6.87
N SER A 185 -5.97 2.48 5.60
CA SER A 185 -6.91 3.51 5.15
C SER A 185 -8.10 2.89 4.43
N VAL A 186 -9.31 3.24 4.87
CA VAL A 186 -10.58 2.79 4.27
C VAL A 186 -11.15 3.86 3.33
N ASN A 187 -10.72 5.11 3.50
CA ASN A 187 -11.14 6.23 2.66
C ASN A 187 -10.41 6.23 1.31
N THR A 188 -11.18 6.19 0.21
CA THR A 188 -10.67 6.25 -1.17
C THR A 188 -9.71 7.41 -1.41
N GLY A 189 -10.09 8.63 -0.99
CA GLY A 189 -9.28 9.83 -1.21
C GLY A 189 -7.98 9.84 -0.40
N THR A 190 -7.95 9.17 0.75
CA THR A 190 -6.76 9.05 1.60
C THR A 190 -5.79 8.01 1.04
N ILE A 191 -6.32 6.87 0.57
CA ILE A 191 -5.54 5.84 -0.12
C ILE A 191 -4.78 6.46 -1.31
N ILE A 192 -5.45 7.24 -2.15
CA ILE A 192 -4.85 7.85 -3.34
C ILE A 192 -3.69 8.79 -2.99
N ARG A 193 -3.84 9.62 -1.96
CA ARG A 193 -2.82 10.59 -1.53
C ARG A 193 -1.62 9.91 -0.88
N THR A 194 -1.86 8.98 0.03
CA THR A 194 -0.81 8.34 0.83
C THR A 194 0.05 7.38 0.00
N ARG A 195 -0.57 6.61 -0.90
CA ARG A 195 0.17 5.67 -1.76
C ARG A 195 0.85 6.34 -2.96
N TYR A 196 0.61 7.63 -3.22
CA TYR A 196 1.02 8.32 -4.45
C TYR A 196 2.50 8.14 -4.76
N GLY A 197 3.38 8.27 -3.76
CA GLY A 197 4.83 8.13 -3.95
C GLY A 197 5.23 6.76 -4.53
N PHE A 198 4.71 5.68 -3.96
CA PHE A 198 4.98 4.31 -4.44
C PHE A 198 4.30 4.01 -5.77
N TYR A 199 3.06 4.49 -5.92
CA TYR A 199 2.26 4.25 -7.12
C TYR A 199 2.83 4.95 -8.35
N MET A 200 3.35 6.17 -8.21
CA MET A 200 3.95 6.92 -9.31
C MET A 200 5.20 6.24 -9.85
N LEU A 201 6.01 5.58 -9.02
CA LEU A 201 7.15 4.80 -9.51
C LEU A 201 6.69 3.68 -10.45
N LEU A 202 5.65 2.94 -10.08
CA LEU A 202 5.07 1.89 -10.93
C LEU A 202 4.56 2.47 -12.26
N VAL A 203 3.84 3.59 -12.21
CA VAL A 203 3.32 4.30 -13.39
C VAL A 203 4.47 4.78 -14.29
N SER A 204 5.52 5.37 -13.72
CA SER A 204 6.68 5.87 -14.48
C SER A 204 7.41 4.76 -15.22
N PHE A 205 7.61 3.60 -14.58
CA PHE A 205 8.21 2.44 -15.25
C PHE A 205 7.33 1.90 -16.38
N GLY A 206 6.02 1.83 -16.16
CA GLY A 206 5.08 1.44 -17.19
C GLY A 206 5.08 2.37 -18.39
N LEU A 207 5.08 3.69 -18.15
CA LEU A 207 5.18 4.70 -19.20
C LEU A 207 6.51 4.61 -19.95
N ALA A 208 7.64 4.46 -19.23
CA ALA A 208 8.97 4.34 -19.84
C ALA A 208 9.04 3.13 -20.79
N HIS A 209 8.44 2.01 -20.40
CA HIS A 209 8.41 0.82 -21.25
C HIS A 209 7.54 1.01 -22.49
N ILE A 210 6.38 1.66 -22.36
CA ILE A 210 5.51 1.99 -23.50
C ILE A 210 6.28 2.88 -24.50
N VAL A 211 6.97 3.91 -24.02
CA VAL A 211 7.78 4.79 -24.89
C VAL A 211 8.90 4.00 -25.57
N GLN A 212 9.62 3.15 -24.85
CA GLN A 212 10.68 2.30 -25.41
C GLN A 212 10.13 1.40 -26.52
N PHE A 213 8.95 0.80 -26.30
CA PHE A 213 8.29 -0.04 -27.29
C PHE A 213 7.94 0.74 -28.57
N PHE A 214 7.37 1.94 -28.44
CA PHE A 214 7.07 2.80 -29.60
C PHE A 214 8.33 3.22 -30.37
N LEU A 215 9.42 3.54 -29.67
CA LEU A 215 10.70 3.89 -30.31
C LEU A 215 11.28 2.71 -31.10
N MET A 216 11.21 1.50 -30.54
CA MET A 216 11.67 0.29 -31.22
C MET A 216 10.81 -0.01 -32.46
N TYR A 217 9.49 0.13 -32.36
CA TYR A 217 8.57 -0.04 -33.48
C TYR A 217 8.88 0.95 -34.63
N LYS A 218 9.10 2.23 -34.29
CA LYS A 218 9.46 3.26 -35.29
C LYS A 218 10.78 2.94 -35.99
N LYS A 219 11.82 2.58 -35.23
CA LYS A 219 13.14 2.21 -35.77
C LYS A 219 13.06 1.03 -36.74
N ASN A 220 12.29 -0.01 -36.40
CA ASN A 220 12.10 -1.16 -37.29
C ASN A 220 11.35 -0.81 -38.57
N ARG A 221 10.34 0.08 -38.48
CA ARG A 221 9.60 0.56 -39.66
C ARG A 221 10.49 1.36 -40.62
N ASP A 222 11.36 2.21 -40.10
CA ASP A 222 12.26 3.03 -40.92
C ASP A 222 13.31 2.15 -41.64
N ASN A 223 13.81 1.10 -40.98
CA ASN A 223 14.71 0.12 -41.60
C ASN A 223 14.05 -0.65 -42.76
N LEU A 224 12.75 -0.98 -42.67
CA LEU A 224 12.01 -1.67 -43.74
C LEU A 224 11.73 -0.81 -44.97
N LYS A 225 11.79 0.53 -44.85
CA LYS A 225 11.62 1.44 -45.99
C LYS A 225 12.91 1.70 -46.77
N ASN A 226 14.06 1.33 -46.19
CA ASN A 226 15.39 1.55 -46.76
C ASN A 226 15.96 0.27 -47.43
N ILE A 227 15.14 -0.79 -47.54
CA ILE A 227 15.41 -2.05 -48.27
C ILE A 227 14.50 -2.05 -49.49
#